data_AF-A0A5C6B7M3-F1
#
_entry.id   AF-A0A5C6B7M3-F1
#
_cell.length_a   1.000
_cell.length_b   1.000
_cell.length_c   1.000
_cell.angle_alpha   90.00
_cell.angle_beta   90.00
_cell.angle_gamma   90.00
#
_symmetry.space_group_name_H-M   'P 1'
#
loop_
_entity.id
_entity.type
_entity.pdbx_description
1 polymer ?
#
loop_
_entity_poly.entity_id
_entity_poly.type
_entity_poly.pdbx_seq_one_letter_code
_entity_poly.pdbx_strand_id
1 'polypeptide(L)'
;MNHYRKDVLEFTQDLRTNSLLAKFRAALSSNGFPADEVLLAGYLENEEGIVVGAIVSKDSVVHEFEYDHETKKLNRFSKVKPSSIETYIDAIHVAVEFFDELFAKLRVPKKGGK
;
A
#
# COMPACT_ATOMS: atom_id res chain seq x y z
N MET A 1 -4.55 2.90 19.72
CA MET A 1 -3.75 3.95 19.04
C MET A 1 -2.29 3.56 18.81
N ASN A 2 -1.74 2.56 19.53
CA ASN A 2 -0.32 2.14 19.40
C ASN A 2 -0.08 0.94 18.45
N HIS A 3 -1.13 0.27 17.98
CA HIS A 3 -1.02 -0.95 17.17
C HIS A 3 -0.71 -0.67 15.69
N TYR A 4 -1.38 0.30 15.08
CA TYR A 4 -1.18 0.65 13.67
C TYR A 4 0.25 1.08 13.33
N ARG A 5 0.92 1.81 14.24
CA ARG A 5 2.32 2.21 14.04
C ARG A 5 3.25 1.01 14.01
N LYS A 6 2.97 0.00 14.82
CA LYS A 6 3.75 -1.23 14.85
C LYS A 6 3.58 -2.01 13.55
N ASP A 7 2.33 -2.18 13.10
CA ASP A 7 2.02 -2.91 11.86
C ASP A 7 2.67 -2.26 10.64
N VAL A 8 2.60 -0.93 10.50
CA VAL A 8 3.27 -0.21 9.40
C VAL A 8 4.78 -0.36 9.43
N LEU A 9 5.41 -0.36 10.61
CA LEU A 9 6.85 -0.58 10.73
C LEU A 9 7.21 -2.02 10.35
N GLU A 10 6.41 -3.00 10.76
CA GLU A 10 6.59 -4.42 10.39
C GLU A 10 6.43 -4.62 8.88
N PHE A 11 5.35 -4.09 8.26
CA PHE A 11 5.17 -4.17 6.81
C PHE A 11 6.27 -3.44 6.03
N THR A 12 6.71 -2.29 6.52
CA THR A 12 7.82 -1.55 5.90
C THR A 12 9.13 -2.33 6.00
N GLN A 13 9.37 -3.00 7.13
CA GLN A 13 10.52 -3.87 7.29
C GLN A 13 10.45 -5.07 6.35
N ASP A 14 9.28 -5.71 6.24
CA ASP A 14 9.05 -6.80 5.28
C ASP A 14 9.27 -6.35 3.84
N LEU A 15 8.78 -5.16 3.45
CA LEU A 15 9.04 -4.60 2.12
C LEU A 15 10.54 -4.53 1.83
N ARG A 16 11.37 -4.22 2.84
CA ARG A 16 12.82 -4.05 2.69
C ARG A 16 13.59 -5.37 2.75
N THR A 17 13.13 -6.35 3.52
CA THR A 17 13.92 -7.55 3.83
C THR A 17 13.34 -8.85 3.26
N ASN A 18 12.01 -8.93 3.08
CA ASN A 18 11.34 -10.14 2.63
C ASN A 18 11.66 -10.43 1.16
N SER A 19 12.14 -11.64 0.87
CA SER A 19 12.51 -12.09 -0.47
C SER A 19 11.29 -12.25 -1.39
N LEU A 20 10.12 -12.53 -0.84
CA LEU A 20 8.86 -12.62 -1.60
C LEU A 20 8.48 -11.26 -2.19
N LEU A 21 8.79 -10.18 -1.47
CA LEU A 21 8.53 -8.80 -1.90
C LEU A 21 9.67 -8.22 -2.75
N ALA A 22 10.75 -8.96 -3.03
CA ALA A 22 11.90 -8.43 -3.76
C ALA A 22 11.55 -7.90 -5.15
N LYS A 23 10.64 -8.58 -5.86
CA LYS A 23 10.17 -8.13 -7.19
C LYS A 23 9.32 -6.87 -7.09
N PHE A 24 8.41 -6.83 -6.12
CA PHE A 24 7.59 -5.64 -5.86
C PHE A 24 8.46 -4.44 -5.45
N ARG A 25 9.44 -4.62 -4.57
CA ARG A 25 10.43 -3.61 -4.18
C ARG A 25 11.21 -3.06 -5.38
N ALA A 26 11.62 -3.93 -6.30
CA ALA A 26 12.31 -3.52 -7.53
C ALA A 26 11.40 -2.72 -8.46
N ALA A 27 10.13 -3.11 -8.58
CA ALA A 27 9.13 -2.39 -9.37
C ALA A 27 8.83 -1.01 -8.78
N LEU A 28 8.66 -0.91 -7.46
CA LEU A 28 8.50 0.36 -6.74
C LEU A 28 9.68 1.32 -6.99
N SER A 29 10.91 0.81 -6.83
CA SER A 29 12.13 1.60 -7.03
C SER A 29 12.26 2.12 -8.46
N SER A 30 11.91 1.29 -9.44
CA SER A 30 11.90 1.67 -10.87
C SER A 30 10.86 2.75 -11.21
N ASN A 31 9.84 2.92 -10.36
CA ASN A 31 8.81 3.95 -10.50
C ASN A 31 9.07 5.18 -9.62
N GLY A 32 10.27 5.33 -9.06
CA GLY A 32 10.65 6.49 -8.25
C GLY A 32 10.24 6.41 -6.78
N PHE A 33 9.87 5.23 -6.30
CA PHE A 33 9.51 4.97 -4.90
C PHE A 33 10.48 3.95 -4.29
N PRO A 34 11.75 4.32 -4.03
CA PRO A 34 12.69 3.40 -3.39
C PRO A 34 12.18 2.99 -2.00
N ALA A 35 12.30 1.70 -1.65
CA ALA A 35 11.75 1.14 -0.41
C ALA A 35 12.27 1.80 0.88
N ASP A 36 13.43 2.46 0.82
CA ASP A 36 14.02 3.17 1.94
C ASP A 36 13.40 4.56 2.16
N GLU A 37 12.70 5.11 1.15
CA GLU A 37 12.07 6.44 1.20
C GLU A 37 10.53 6.37 1.35
N VAL A 38 9.97 5.18 1.54
CA VAL A 38 8.53 4.96 1.68
C VAL A 38 8.20 4.11 2.89
N LEU A 39 6.99 4.29 3.42
CA LEU A 39 6.37 3.35 4.34
C LEU A 39 5.32 2.52 3.63
N LEU A 40 5.26 1.23 3.93
CA LEU A 40 4.17 0.37 3.51
C LEU A 40 3.06 0.42 4.55
N ALA A 41 1.92 1.01 4.19
CA ALA A 41 0.78 1.12 5.09
C ALA A 41 0.00 -0.20 5.20
N GLY A 42 0.01 -0.99 4.12
CA GLY A 42 -0.67 -2.26 4.03
C GLY A 42 -0.70 -2.76 2.59
N TYR A 43 -0.91 -4.06 2.43
CA TYR A 43 -1.12 -4.70 1.15
C TYR A 43 -2.01 -5.94 1.30
N LEU A 44 -2.67 -6.32 0.22
CA LEU A 44 -3.41 -7.57 0.08
C LEU A 44 -3.09 -8.21 -1.24
N GLU A 45 -2.93 -9.52 -1.23
CA GLU A 45 -2.79 -10.33 -2.42
C GLU A 45 -4.09 -11.10 -2.66
N ASN A 46 -4.62 -11.05 -3.88
CA ASN A 46 -5.75 -11.91 -4.27
C ASN A 46 -5.25 -13.29 -4.75
N GLU A 47 -6.17 -14.22 -5.01
CA GLU A 47 -5.82 -15.57 -5.49
C GLU A 47 -5.15 -15.58 -6.89
N GLU A 48 -5.23 -14.48 -7.62
CA GLU A 48 -4.61 -14.30 -8.95
C GLU A 48 -3.20 -13.69 -8.87
N GLY A 49 -2.67 -13.47 -7.66
CA GLY A 49 -1.35 -12.86 -7.47
C GLY A 49 -1.31 -11.35 -7.78
N ILE A 50 -2.45 -10.66 -7.71
CA ILE A 50 -2.53 -9.20 -7.76
C ILE A 50 -2.46 -8.65 -6.34
N VAL A 51 -1.45 -7.82 -6.09
CA VAL A 51 -1.26 -7.11 -4.83
C VAL A 51 -1.79 -5.69 -4.94
N VAL A 52 -2.74 -5.34 -4.08
CA VAL A 52 -3.23 -3.97 -3.93
C VAL A 52 -2.79 -3.44 -2.57
N GLY A 53 -2.24 -2.24 -2.53
CA GLY A 53 -1.68 -1.68 -1.31
C GLY A 53 -1.61 -0.16 -1.31
N ALA A 54 -1.05 0.38 -0.23
CA ALA A 54 -0.74 1.80 -0.14
C ALA A 54 0.65 2.04 0.44
N ILE A 55 1.38 2.99 -0.14
CA ILE A 55 2.64 3.49 0.40
C ILE A 55 2.53 4.97 0.76
N VAL A 56 3.30 5.41 1.75
CA VAL A 56 3.46 6.81 2.10
C VAL A 56 4.87 7.25 1.70
N SER A 57 4.96 8.26 0.85
CA SER A 57 6.23 8.86 0.45
C SER A 57 6.74 9.87 1.48
N LYS A 58 8.04 10.21 1.44
CA LYS A 58 8.67 11.22 2.30
C LYS A 58 7.98 12.59 2.31
N ASP A 59 7.29 12.95 1.23
CA ASP A 59 6.53 14.19 1.09
C ASP A 59 5.13 14.11 1.71
N SER A 60 4.87 13.07 2.52
CA SER A 60 3.58 12.78 3.16
C SER A 60 2.43 12.57 2.17
N VAL A 61 2.75 12.14 0.94
CA VAL A 61 1.74 11.76 -0.07
C VAL A 61 1.49 10.26 0.01
N VAL A 62 0.21 9.88 0.07
CA VAL A 62 -0.25 8.49 0.01
C VAL A 62 -0.42 8.10 -1.45
N HIS A 63 0.18 6.97 -1.81
CA HIS A 63 0.10 6.37 -3.13
C HIS A 63 -0.51 4.99 -3.02
N GLU A 64 -1.70 4.82 -3.59
CA GLU A 64 -2.28 3.49 -3.80
C GLU A 64 -1.57 2.81 -4.94
N PHE A 65 -1.26 1.52 -4.79
CA PHE A 65 -0.65 0.74 -5.85
C PHE A 65 -1.42 -0.54 -6.14
N GLU A 66 -1.30 -0.99 -7.39
CA GLU A 66 -1.67 -2.32 -7.82
C GLU A 66 -0.46 -2.94 -8.51
N TYR A 67 0.01 -4.07 -8.00
CA TYR A 67 1.15 -4.80 -8.51
C TYR A 67 0.72 -6.20 -8.92
N ASP A 68 1.06 -6.58 -10.15
CA ASP A 68 0.75 -7.88 -10.70
C ASP A 68 1.99 -8.79 -10.62
N HIS A 69 1.92 -9.90 -9.88
CA HIS A 69 3.04 -10.83 -9.74
C HIS A 69 3.39 -11.59 -11.04
N GLU A 70 2.43 -11.84 -11.91
CA GLU A 70 2.64 -12.53 -13.18
C GLU A 70 3.40 -11.63 -14.16
N THR A 71 2.87 -10.42 -14.38
CA THR A 71 3.46 -9.47 -15.34
C THR A 71 4.59 -8.64 -14.75
N LYS A 72 4.73 -8.64 -13.41
CA LYS A 72 5.68 -7.82 -12.64
C LYS A 72 5.50 -6.32 -12.88
N LYS A 73 4.30 -5.91 -13.24
CA LYS A 73 3.98 -4.51 -13.54
C LYS A 73 3.27 -3.86 -12.36
N LEU A 74 3.61 -2.59 -12.16
CA LEU A 74 2.94 -1.70 -11.23
C LEU A 74 1.93 -0.89 -12.04
N ASN A 75 0.65 -1.25 -11.93
CA ASN A 75 -0.39 -0.86 -12.87
C ASN A 75 -1.12 0.44 -12.49
N ARG A 76 -1.08 0.83 -11.21
CA ARG A 76 -1.81 2.01 -10.72
C ARG A 76 -1.06 2.78 -9.65
N PHE A 77 -1.18 4.10 -9.72
CA PHE A 77 -0.77 5.07 -8.69
C PHE A 77 -1.90 6.08 -8.52
N SER A 78 -2.84 5.85 -7.59
CA SER A 78 -3.73 6.93 -7.16
C SER A 78 -2.95 7.80 -6.18
N LYS A 79 -2.94 9.11 -6.37
CA LYS A 79 -2.38 10.04 -5.37
C LYS A 79 -3.52 10.57 -4.51
N VAL A 80 -3.48 10.27 -3.23
CA VAL A 80 -4.31 10.96 -2.24
C VAL A 80 -3.40 11.92 -1.49
N LYS A 81 -3.63 13.22 -1.65
CA LYS A 81 -3.07 14.25 -0.77
C LYS A 81 -4.16 14.63 0.23
N PRO A 82 -4.18 13.99 1.40
CA PRO A 82 -5.20 14.28 2.40
C PRO A 82 -5.09 15.74 2.85
N SER A 83 -6.23 16.43 2.89
CA SER A 83 -6.34 17.88 3.03
C SER A 83 -5.98 18.42 4.43
N SER A 84 -5.81 17.55 5.43
CA SER A 84 -5.53 17.92 6.82
C SER A 84 -4.38 17.13 7.46
N ILE A 85 -3.41 16.66 6.69
CA ILE A 85 -2.26 15.91 7.24
C ILE A 85 -1.07 16.85 7.45
N GLU A 86 -0.82 17.17 8.71
CA GLU A 86 0.33 17.98 9.13
C GLU A 86 1.55 17.10 9.49
N THR A 87 1.37 15.78 9.71
CA THR A 87 2.47 14.90 10.13
C THR A 87 2.48 13.51 9.48
N TYR A 88 3.67 12.91 9.44
CA TYR A 88 3.93 11.55 8.95
C TYR A 88 3.11 10.45 9.66
N ILE A 89 2.64 10.71 10.89
CA ILE A 89 1.81 9.80 11.68
C ILE A 89 0.34 9.85 11.23
N ASP A 90 -0.16 11.01 10.81
CA ASP A 90 -1.52 11.11 10.28
C ASP A 90 -1.62 10.43 8.91
N ALA A 91 -0.56 10.48 8.10
CA ALA A 91 -0.49 9.76 6.82
C ALA A 91 -0.60 8.24 7.01
N ILE A 92 -0.08 7.72 8.12
CA ILE A 92 -0.25 6.31 8.54
C ILE A 92 -1.72 6.06 8.92
N HIS A 93 -2.35 6.95 9.69
CA HIS A 93 -3.79 6.81 10.00
C HIS A 93 -4.66 6.83 8.75
N VAL A 94 -4.43 7.76 7.83
CA VAL A 94 -5.21 7.84 6.58
C VAL A 94 -4.95 6.64 5.70
N ALA A 95 -3.71 6.18 5.57
CA ALA A 95 -3.44 5.00 4.75
C ALA A 95 -4.07 3.72 5.33
N VAL A 96 -4.20 3.62 6.67
CA VAL A 96 -4.90 2.53 7.35
C VAL A 96 -6.43 2.66 7.24
N GLU A 97 -7.02 3.84 7.47
CA GLU A 97 -8.47 4.07 7.31
C GLU A 97 -8.91 3.83 5.86
N PHE A 98 -8.10 4.27 4.90
CA PHE A 98 -8.33 4.00 3.49
C PHE A 98 -8.23 2.50 3.18
N PHE A 99 -7.35 1.78 3.87
CA PHE A 99 -7.24 0.34 3.76
C PHE A 99 -8.47 -0.39 4.29
N ASP A 100 -9.03 0.03 5.43
CA ASP A 100 -10.26 -0.53 5.99
C ASP A 100 -11.46 -0.30 5.04
N GLU A 101 -11.54 0.88 4.39
CA GLU A 101 -12.53 1.13 3.35
C GLU A 101 -12.33 0.28 2.08
N LEU A 102 -11.08 0.13 1.64
CA LEU A 102 -10.72 -0.71 0.49
C LEU A 102 -11.07 -2.17 0.79
N PHE A 103 -10.75 -2.65 1.99
CA PHE A 103 -11.15 -3.96 2.50
C PHE A 103 -12.66 -4.13 2.50
N ALA A 104 -13.41 -3.13 2.99
CA ALA A 104 -14.86 -3.18 2.98
C ALA A 104 -15.41 -3.30 1.56
N LYS A 105 -14.84 -2.55 0.59
CA LYS A 105 -15.21 -2.61 -0.83
C LYS A 105 -14.84 -3.95 -1.49
N LEU A 106 -13.69 -4.53 -1.15
CA LEU A 106 -13.24 -5.84 -1.65
C LEU A 106 -14.00 -7.02 -1.00
N ARG A 107 -14.47 -6.85 0.25
CA ARG A 107 -15.32 -7.81 0.98
C ARG A 107 -16.78 -7.77 0.58
N VAL A 108 -17.26 -6.78 -0.18
CA VAL A 108 -18.59 -6.88 -0.77
C VAL A 108 -18.48 -7.91 -1.90
N PRO A 109 -18.98 -9.16 -1.76
CA PRO A 109 -19.19 -9.98 -2.94
C PRO A 109 -20.06 -9.15 -3.87
N LYS A 110 -19.73 -9.08 -5.16
CA LYS A 110 -20.67 -8.59 -6.18
C LYS A 110 -21.94 -9.42 -6.03
N LYS A 111 -22.88 -8.98 -5.19
CA LYS A 111 -24.21 -9.56 -5.12
C LYS A 111 -24.85 -9.24 -6.45
N GLY A 112 -25.24 -10.33 -7.11
CA GLY A 112 -25.75 -10.43 -8.47
C GLY A 112 -26.42 -9.17 -9.01
N GLY A 113 -26.00 -8.81 -10.22
CA GLY A 113 -26.67 -7.86 -11.08
C GLY A 113 -27.09 -8.53 -12.38
N LYS A 114 -28.12 -9.38 -12.26
CA LYS A 114 -29.02 -9.95 -13.28
C LYS A 114 -28.42 -10.65 -14.51
#